data_AF-A0A7M7J329-F1
#
_entry.id   AF-A0A7M7J329-F1
#
_cell.length_a   1.000
_cell.length_b   1.000
_cell.length_c   1.000
_cell.angle_alpha   90.00
_cell.angle_beta   90.00
_cell.angle_gamma   90.00
#
_symmetry.space_group_name_H-M   'P 1'
#
loop_
_entity.id
_entity.type
_entity.pdbx_description
1 polymer ?
#
loop_
_entity_poly.entity_id
_entity_poly.type
_entity_poly.pdbx_seq_one_letter_code
_entity_poly.pdbx_strand_id
1 'polypeptide(L)'
;MSTRQVAMCSVQLLYALLASVTFAEREPPLRAIVWGPGLRGDFTLPVRYIFIKIQNKNGNSLPEVSPSDLFVEFRDASSGSIKQFQADLLRTAEGNTSFLYRYRPHNSYPGNIVFNVFYKRQRLASETINGPIYSEECDCPSGTQRWLMDQARCPPISPQILTDLKPFPIIRPEYNRKVRVAICTDQQVMQTFYDLPYSVSVCNYIIKQNRIYRKCMGEYVGFTMFVDAILTSLVRKVKLPDVDFIVNLGDYPLAKQDEQRYSPQIPILSWCGSEDTRDVVMPTYELVEASVHMMRRVALDIFSVQDRTSHPFESRLPSAFWRGRDSREERLQLVKLSQNEPHLLNASITNFFFFRDQMSKFGGKTPH
;
A
#
# COMPACT_ATOMS: atom_id res chain seq x y z
N MET A 1 47.70 62.50 26.69
CA MET A 1 46.93 62.15 25.47
C MET A 1 45.50 62.61 25.68
N SER A 2 45.01 63.42 24.74
CA SER A 2 43.79 64.21 24.86
C SER A 2 42.54 63.34 24.84
N THR A 3 41.56 63.66 25.69
CA THR A 3 40.21 63.09 25.76
C THR A 3 39.48 63.03 24.40
N ARG A 4 39.93 63.79 23.39
CA ARG A 4 39.41 63.72 22.02
C ARG A 4 39.85 62.46 21.25
N GLN A 5 40.99 61.84 21.55
CA GLN A 5 41.46 60.62 20.87
C GLN A 5 40.71 59.37 21.31
N VAL A 6 40.30 59.30 22.58
CA VAL A 6 39.52 58.17 23.11
C VAL A 6 38.10 58.17 22.56
N ALA A 7 37.50 59.35 22.35
CA ALA A 7 36.17 59.50 21.75
C ALA A 7 36.13 59.11 20.25
N MET A 8 37.17 59.41 19.47
CA MET A 8 37.22 59.01 18.05
C MET A 8 37.36 57.50 17.87
N CYS A 9 38.18 56.83 18.68
CA CYS A 9 38.32 55.37 18.64
C CYS A 9 37.03 54.63 19.01
N SER A 10 36.27 55.15 19.98
CA SER A 10 35.03 54.53 20.43
C SER A 10 33.88 54.68 19.43
N VAL A 11 33.82 55.80 18.68
CA VAL A 11 32.87 55.97 17.57
C VAL A 11 33.21 55.07 16.38
N GLN A 12 34.49 54.90 16.03
CA GLN A 12 34.89 53.99 14.95
C GLN A 12 34.66 52.52 15.30
N LEU A 13 34.88 52.11 16.56
CA LEU A 13 34.51 50.77 17.03
C LEU A 13 33.00 50.54 16.98
N LEU A 14 32.18 51.55 17.32
CA LEU A 14 30.72 51.45 17.22
C LEU A 14 30.26 51.29 15.76
N TYR A 15 30.86 52.00 14.82
CA TYR A 15 30.55 51.85 13.39
C TYR A 15 31.03 50.49 12.84
N ALA A 16 32.16 49.95 13.30
CA ALA A 16 32.61 48.61 12.94
C ALA A 16 31.73 47.49 13.58
N LEU A 17 31.24 47.71 14.80
CA LEU A 17 30.28 46.82 15.48
C LEU A 17 28.87 46.91 14.86
N LEU A 18 28.44 48.08 14.37
CA LEU A 18 27.17 48.23 13.66
C LEU A 18 27.25 47.69 12.22
N ALA A 19 28.40 47.78 11.56
CA ALA A 19 28.63 47.19 10.24
C ALA A 19 28.75 45.66 10.26
N SER A 20 29.11 45.06 11.41
CA SER A 20 29.19 43.60 11.57
C SER A 20 27.87 42.94 12.02
N VAL A 21 26.82 43.72 12.30
CA VAL A 21 25.52 43.20 12.78
C VAL A 21 24.48 43.00 11.66
N THR A 22 24.80 43.24 10.39
CA THR A 22 23.84 43.04 9.28
C THR A 22 24.42 42.31 8.06
N PHE A 23 25.12 41.21 8.31
CA PHE A 23 25.15 40.09 7.37
C PHE A 23 24.72 38.82 8.11
N ALA A 24 23.49 38.82 8.64
CA ALA A 24 22.78 37.56 8.71
C ALA A 24 22.60 37.11 7.27
N GLU A 25 23.36 36.11 6.82
CA GLU A 25 23.09 35.42 5.56
C GLU A 25 21.61 35.06 5.57
N ARG A 26 20.83 35.79 4.77
CA ARG A 26 19.40 35.54 4.66
C ARG A 26 19.28 34.19 4.01
N GLU A 27 18.89 33.17 4.79
CA GLU A 27 18.72 31.82 4.28
C GLU A 27 17.94 31.88 2.96
N PRO A 28 18.43 31.23 1.91
CA PRO A 28 17.81 31.32 0.61
C PRO A 28 16.35 30.87 0.72
N PRO A 29 15.40 31.62 0.12
CA PRO A 29 13.99 31.33 0.26
C PRO A 29 13.68 29.89 -0.17
N LEU A 30 12.90 29.22 0.66
CA LEU A 30 12.52 27.82 0.47
C LEU A 30 11.31 27.70 -0.46
N ARG A 31 11.20 26.54 -1.10
CA ARG A 31 10.02 26.11 -1.85
C ARG A 31 9.74 24.62 -1.60
N ALA A 32 8.48 24.23 -1.79
CA ALA A 32 8.09 22.83 -1.80
C ALA A 32 7.72 22.42 -3.23
N ILE A 33 8.32 21.33 -3.73
CA ILE A 33 7.84 20.63 -4.92
C ILE A 33 6.85 19.57 -4.43
N VAL A 34 5.67 19.53 -5.05
CA VAL A 34 4.61 18.60 -4.67
C VAL A 34 4.12 17.83 -5.89
N TRP A 35 3.93 16.52 -5.75
CA TRP A 35 3.48 15.66 -6.85
C TRP A 35 2.81 14.40 -6.32
N GLY A 36 2.18 13.62 -7.20
CA GLY A 36 1.60 12.32 -6.87
C GLY A 36 0.09 12.24 -7.15
N PRO A 37 -0.49 11.04 -7.04
CA PRO A 37 -1.88 10.79 -7.42
C PRO A 37 -2.88 11.50 -6.51
N GLY A 38 -2.50 11.87 -5.28
CA GLY A 38 -3.37 12.61 -4.37
C GLY A 38 -3.69 14.04 -4.78
N LEU A 39 -3.02 14.59 -5.81
CA LEU A 39 -3.37 15.88 -6.40
C LEU A 39 -4.42 15.77 -7.52
N ARG A 40 -4.86 14.55 -7.84
CA ARG A 40 -5.84 14.27 -8.89
C ARG A 40 -7.21 14.01 -8.27
N GLY A 41 -8.15 14.94 -8.40
CA GLY A 41 -9.48 14.78 -7.83
C GLY A 41 -10.27 13.63 -8.46
N ASP A 42 -10.17 13.52 -9.79
CA ASP A 42 -10.84 12.51 -10.64
C ASP A 42 -10.39 11.07 -10.40
N PHE A 43 -9.26 10.86 -9.73
CA PHE A 43 -8.76 9.55 -9.36
C PHE A 43 -9.11 9.23 -7.90
N THR A 44 -10.10 8.36 -7.72
CA THR A 44 -10.60 7.99 -6.38
C THR A 44 -9.86 6.77 -5.86
N LEU A 45 -9.08 6.98 -4.79
CA LEU A 45 -8.44 5.93 -4.02
C LEU A 45 -8.94 5.96 -2.56
N PRO A 46 -8.95 4.81 -1.86
CA PRO A 46 -9.28 4.75 -0.44
C PRO A 46 -8.41 5.68 0.41
N VAL A 47 -7.12 5.72 0.12
CA VAL A 47 -6.15 6.68 0.66
C VAL A 47 -5.40 7.30 -0.51
N ARG A 48 -5.30 8.63 -0.48
CA ARG A 48 -4.61 9.44 -1.49
C ARG A 48 -3.28 9.90 -0.91
N TYR A 49 -2.26 10.03 -1.74
CA TYR A 49 -0.93 10.42 -1.27
C TYR A 49 -0.26 11.43 -2.19
N ILE A 50 0.46 12.37 -1.57
CA ILE A 50 1.14 13.51 -2.17
C ILE A 50 2.57 13.50 -1.63
N PHE A 51 3.54 13.45 -2.51
CA PHE A 51 4.94 13.62 -2.19
C PHE A 51 5.25 15.11 -2.06
N ILE A 52 6.06 15.47 -1.06
CA ILE A 52 6.47 16.83 -0.75
C ILE A 52 7.99 16.84 -0.59
N LYS A 53 8.69 17.57 -1.45
CA LYS A 53 10.14 17.78 -1.37
C LYS A 53 10.47 19.23 -1.10
N ILE A 54 11.19 19.49 -0.02
CA ILE A 54 11.56 20.84 0.40
C ILE A 54 12.99 21.12 -0.04
N GLN A 55 13.18 22.24 -0.72
CA GLN A 55 14.48 22.67 -1.21
C GLN A 55 14.57 24.18 -1.28
N ASN A 56 15.79 24.70 -1.35
CA ASN A 56 15.98 26.12 -1.61
C ASN A 56 15.71 26.47 -3.10
N LYS A 57 15.72 27.76 -3.44
CA LYS A 57 15.54 28.21 -4.85
C LYS A 57 16.58 27.64 -5.83
N ASN A 58 17.77 27.28 -5.34
CA ASN A 58 18.85 26.71 -6.16
C ASN A 58 18.69 25.20 -6.37
N GLY A 59 17.68 24.56 -5.78
CA GLY A 59 17.43 23.11 -5.88
C GLY A 59 18.19 22.26 -4.87
N ASN A 60 18.92 22.87 -3.93
CA ASN A 60 19.63 22.14 -2.89
C ASN A 60 18.69 21.82 -1.73
N SER A 61 18.79 20.59 -1.22
CA SER A 61 18.12 20.16 0.00
C SER A 61 18.68 20.90 1.22
N LEU A 62 17.80 21.18 2.18
CA LEU A 62 18.20 21.54 3.53
C LEU A 62 18.89 20.35 4.23
N PRO A 63 19.78 20.60 5.21
CA PRO A 63 20.42 19.53 5.98
C PRO A 63 19.38 18.70 6.74
N GLU A 64 18.38 19.36 7.33
CA GLU A 64 17.26 18.69 7.98
C GLU A 64 15.99 19.52 7.97
N VAL A 65 14.85 18.87 7.78
CA VAL A 65 13.52 19.44 8.06
C VAL A 65 12.81 18.58 9.08
N SER A 66 12.45 19.17 10.21
CA SER A 66 11.60 18.51 11.20
C SER A 66 10.17 18.34 10.66
N PRO A 67 9.57 17.14 10.75
CA PRO A 67 8.16 16.94 10.40
C PRO A 67 7.20 17.84 11.19
N SER A 68 7.55 18.21 12.44
CA SER A 68 6.72 19.08 13.29
C SER A 68 6.57 20.50 12.76
N ASP A 69 7.51 20.95 11.94
CA ASP A 69 7.51 22.29 11.37
C ASP A 69 6.77 22.35 10.03
N LEU A 70 6.40 21.19 9.47
CA LEU A 70 5.66 21.05 8.23
C LEU A 70 4.17 20.89 8.52
N PHE A 71 3.35 21.75 7.92
CA PHE A 71 1.91 21.70 8.05
C PHE A 71 1.26 21.70 6.66
N VAL A 72 0.22 20.88 6.51
CA VAL A 72 -0.55 20.77 5.27
C VAL A 72 -1.98 21.17 5.54
N GLU A 73 -2.55 21.96 4.64
CA GLU A 73 -3.91 22.46 4.75
C GLU A 73 -4.67 22.31 3.43
N PHE A 74 -5.91 21.86 3.52
CA PHE A 74 -6.85 21.84 2.39
C PHE A 74 -7.92 22.90 2.61
N ARG A 75 -8.17 23.73 1.59
CA ARG A 75 -9.25 24.72 1.59
C ARG A 75 -10.15 24.53 0.40
N ASP A 76 -11.45 24.70 0.59
CA ASP A 76 -12.38 24.82 -0.52
C ASP A 76 -12.04 26.06 -1.36
N ALA A 77 -11.91 25.90 -2.67
CA ALA A 77 -11.49 26.98 -3.55
C ALA A 77 -12.53 28.11 -3.64
N SER A 78 -13.81 27.82 -3.40
CA SER A 78 -14.90 28.80 -3.53
C SER A 78 -15.16 29.58 -2.23
N SER A 79 -15.22 28.87 -1.11
CA SER A 79 -15.58 29.41 0.21
C SER A 79 -14.36 29.72 1.09
N GLY A 80 -13.18 29.21 0.75
CA GLY A 80 -11.97 29.32 1.58
C GLY A 80 -12.02 28.50 2.87
N SER A 81 -13.09 27.74 3.10
CA SER A 81 -13.30 26.93 4.30
C SER A 81 -12.29 25.78 4.36
N ILE A 82 -11.72 25.55 5.55
CA ILE A 82 -10.77 24.46 5.78
C ILE A 82 -11.51 23.12 5.68
N LYS A 83 -10.92 22.16 4.96
CA LYS A 83 -11.40 20.78 4.85
C LYS A 83 -10.45 19.86 5.57
N GLN A 84 -11.03 19.01 6.43
CA GLN A 84 -10.26 18.06 7.23
C GLN A 84 -10.36 16.66 6.62
N PHE A 85 -9.24 15.96 6.73
CA PHE A 85 -9.06 14.58 6.33
C PHE A 85 -8.34 13.85 7.46
N GLN A 86 -8.59 12.55 7.61
CA GLN A 86 -7.66 11.71 8.37
C GLN A 86 -6.37 11.63 7.56
N ALA A 87 -5.24 12.03 8.13
CA ALA A 87 -3.99 12.17 7.40
C ALA A 87 -2.77 11.84 8.25
N ASP A 88 -1.72 11.35 7.60
CA ASP A 88 -0.39 11.17 8.17
C ASP A 88 0.65 11.87 7.30
N LEU A 89 1.73 12.34 7.93
CA LEU A 89 2.93 12.82 7.26
C LEU A 89 4.09 11.88 7.60
N LEU A 90 4.64 11.23 6.59
CA LEU A 90 5.72 10.27 6.71
C LEU A 90 6.98 10.78 6.00
N ARG A 91 8.16 10.42 6.46
CA ARG A 91 9.42 10.62 5.74
C ARG A 91 9.57 9.54 4.67
N THR A 92 10.09 9.92 3.50
CA THR A 92 10.40 8.96 2.43
C THR A 92 11.83 8.43 2.54
N ALA A 93 12.14 7.38 1.78
CA ALA A 93 13.50 6.86 1.67
C ALA A 93 14.51 7.87 1.07
N GLU A 94 14.06 8.96 0.43
CA GLU A 94 14.97 10.02 -0.05
C GLU A 94 15.55 10.90 1.08
N GLY A 95 15.09 10.73 2.32
CA GLY A 95 15.73 11.31 3.50
C GLY A 95 15.12 12.62 4.01
N ASN A 96 15.97 13.52 4.49
CA ASN A 96 15.61 14.55 5.47
C ASN A 96 14.68 15.68 4.97
N THR A 97 14.48 15.80 3.67
CA THR A 97 13.67 16.87 3.06
C THR A 97 12.53 16.36 2.18
N SER A 98 12.30 15.04 2.17
CA SER A 98 11.30 14.41 1.32
C SER A 98 10.28 13.66 2.16
N PHE A 99 9.01 14.02 1.99
CA PHE A 99 7.89 13.55 2.78
C PHE A 99 6.78 12.99 1.90
N LEU A 100 6.01 12.07 2.46
CA LEU A 100 4.78 11.55 1.91
C LEU A 100 3.63 12.01 2.82
N TYR A 101 2.78 12.88 2.29
CA TYR A 101 1.53 13.23 2.92
C TYR A 101 0.43 12.33 2.37
N ARG A 102 -0.16 11.48 3.22
CA ARG A 102 -1.25 10.59 2.84
C ARG A 102 -2.52 10.96 3.60
N TYR A 103 -3.66 10.89 2.94
CA TYR A 103 -4.94 11.30 3.49
C TYR A 103 -6.11 10.47 2.99
N ARG A 104 -7.09 10.27 3.87
CA ARG A 104 -8.32 9.52 3.63
C ARG A 104 -9.53 10.46 3.63
N PRO A 105 -10.22 10.62 2.49
CA PRO A 105 -11.49 11.33 2.43
C PRO A 105 -12.62 10.58 3.16
N HIS A 106 -13.13 11.15 4.26
CA HIS A 106 -14.36 10.68 4.91
C HIS A 106 -15.61 11.20 4.20
N ASN A 107 -15.57 12.48 3.80
CA ASN A 107 -16.64 13.15 3.07
C ASN A 107 -16.24 13.41 1.62
N SER A 108 -17.22 13.44 0.72
CA SER A 108 -17.04 13.87 -0.66
C SER A 108 -17.16 15.39 -0.76
N TYR A 109 -16.25 16.02 -1.51
CA TYR A 109 -16.24 17.46 -1.77
C TYR A 109 -16.44 17.71 -3.27
N PRO A 110 -17.53 18.38 -3.69
CA PRO A 110 -17.88 18.52 -5.10
C PRO A 110 -17.01 19.54 -5.84
N GLY A 111 -16.49 20.55 -5.13
CA GLY A 111 -15.71 21.64 -5.69
C GLY A 111 -14.20 21.38 -5.74
N ASN A 112 -13.49 22.35 -6.30
CA ASN A 112 -12.03 22.37 -6.29
C ASN A 112 -11.50 22.60 -4.88
N ILE A 113 -10.36 21.98 -4.56
CA ILE A 113 -9.68 22.14 -3.27
C ILE A 113 -8.29 22.71 -3.50
N VAL A 114 -7.93 23.73 -2.73
CA VAL A 114 -6.58 24.30 -2.67
C VAL A 114 -5.79 23.56 -1.59
N PHE A 115 -4.76 22.84 -2.02
CA PHE A 115 -3.78 22.17 -1.17
C PHE A 115 -2.61 23.12 -0.90
N ASN A 116 -2.32 23.39 0.36
CA ASN A 116 -1.24 24.27 0.78
C ASN A 116 -0.23 23.50 1.64
N VAL A 117 1.05 23.80 1.42
CA VAL A 117 2.15 23.32 2.26
C VAL A 117 2.79 24.51 2.96
N PHE A 118 2.94 24.43 4.28
CA PHE A 118 3.55 25.44 5.12
C PHE A 118 4.75 24.87 5.86
N TYR A 119 5.83 25.65 5.95
CA TYR A 119 6.98 25.35 6.79
C TYR A 119 7.26 26.55 7.68
N LYS A 120 7.32 26.35 9.00
CA LYS A 120 7.52 27.44 9.99
C LYS A 120 6.61 28.65 9.74
N ARG A 121 5.33 28.39 9.45
CA ARG A 121 4.26 29.37 9.11
C ARG A 121 4.43 30.09 7.76
N GLN A 122 5.48 29.83 7.00
CA GLN A 122 5.62 30.32 5.64
C GLN A 122 5.00 29.33 4.66
N ARG A 123 4.13 29.80 3.77
CA ARG A 123 3.59 28.96 2.69
C ARG A 123 4.68 28.69 1.64
N LEU A 124 4.98 27.42 1.41
CA LEU A 124 5.99 26.95 0.47
C LEU A 124 5.42 26.47 -0.87
N ALA A 125 4.18 25.96 -0.89
CA ALA A 125 3.48 25.55 -2.09
C ALA A 125 1.96 25.74 -1.95
N SER A 126 1.28 25.88 -3.08
CA SER A 126 -0.17 26.00 -3.19
C SER A 126 -0.61 25.42 -4.53
N GLU A 127 -1.31 24.29 -4.52
CA GLU A 127 -1.81 23.61 -5.71
C GLU A 127 -3.33 23.52 -5.70
N THR A 128 -3.96 23.61 -6.87
CA THR A 128 -5.41 23.40 -7.00
C THR A 128 -5.69 21.98 -7.45
N ILE A 129 -6.35 21.21 -6.60
CA ILE A 129 -6.91 19.90 -6.92
C ILE A 129 -8.27 20.14 -7.56
N ASN A 130 -8.34 19.89 -8.87
CA ASN A 130 -9.60 19.95 -9.60
C ASN A 130 -10.54 18.85 -9.07
N GLY A 131 -11.69 19.26 -8.54
CA GLY A 131 -12.67 18.36 -7.94
C GLY A 131 -13.45 17.55 -8.98
N PRO A 132 -14.34 16.65 -8.51
CA PRO A 132 -14.67 16.39 -7.11
C PRO A 132 -13.66 15.46 -6.41
N ILE A 133 -13.52 15.58 -5.09
CA ILE A 133 -12.80 14.60 -4.26
C ILE A 133 -13.84 13.71 -3.61
N TYR A 134 -13.94 12.45 -4.03
CA TYR A 134 -14.87 11.49 -3.45
C TYR A 134 -14.31 10.78 -2.22
N SER A 135 -15.20 10.53 -1.26
CA SER A 135 -15.05 9.53 -0.22
C SER A 135 -15.02 8.12 -0.80
N GLU A 136 -14.34 7.21 -0.12
CA GLU A 136 -14.34 5.77 -0.45
C GLU A 136 -15.76 5.15 -0.38
N GLU A 137 -16.66 5.78 0.37
CA GLU A 137 -18.06 5.34 0.50
C GLU A 137 -18.99 5.91 -0.59
N CYS A 138 -18.49 6.75 -1.50
CA CYS A 138 -19.28 7.28 -2.62
C CYS A 138 -19.64 6.15 -3.60
N ASP A 139 -20.93 5.93 -3.85
CA ASP A 139 -21.39 5.04 -4.93
C ASP A 139 -21.52 5.84 -6.23
N CYS A 140 -20.38 6.03 -6.89
CA CYS A 140 -20.19 7.03 -7.95
C CYS A 140 -19.46 6.41 -9.16
N PRO A 141 -19.97 5.31 -9.74
CA PRO A 141 -19.21 4.50 -10.68
C PRO A 141 -19.06 5.14 -12.06
N SER A 142 -17.81 5.20 -12.52
CA SER A 142 -17.42 5.60 -13.87
C SER A 142 -17.44 4.41 -14.85
N GLY A 143 -17.54 4.66 -16.16
CA GLY A 143 -17.41 3.60 -17.15
C GLY A 143 -16.04 2.92 -17.09
N THR A 144 -15.96 1.61 -17.32
CA THR A 144 -14.73 0.80 -17.15
C THR A 144 -13.54 1.37 -17.93
N GLN A 145 -13.73 1.69 -19.21
CA GLN A 145 -12.67 2.23 -20.05
C GLN A 145 -12.19 3.61 -19.59
N ARG A 146 -13.13 4.51 -19.27
CA ARG A 146 -12.83 5.84 -18.72
C ARG A 146 -12.04 5.74 -17.42
N TRP A 147 -12.44 4.82 -16.54
CA TRP A 147 -11.73 4.62 -15.29
C TRP A 147 -10.32 4.08 -15.53
N LEU A 148 -10.14 3.05 -16.36
CA LEU A 148 -8.83 2.45 -16.62
C LEU A 148 -7.86 3.42 -17.31
N MET A 149 -8.31 4.10 -18.36
CA MET A 149 -7.45 4.89 -19.24
C MET A 149 -7.27 6.33 -18.75
N ASP A 150 -8.34 6.99 -18.32
CA ASP A 150 -8.31 8.43 -18.04
C ASP A 150 -8.03 8.71 -16.55
N GLN A 151 -8.76 8.02 -15.66
CA GLN A 151 -8.74 8.26 -14.22
C GLN A 151 -7.61 7.47 -13.53
N ALA A 152 -7.58 6.15 -13.63
CA ALA A 152 -6.53 5.34 -13.03
C ALA A 152 -5.21 5.44 -13.81
N ARG A 153 -5.29 5.61 -15.14
CA ARG A 153 -4.13 5.59 -16.05
C ARG A 153 -3.30 4.33 -15.82
N CYS A 154 -3.98 3.19 -15.76
CA CYS A 154 -3.34 1.92 -15.46
C CYS A 154 -2.23 1.61 -16.47
N PRO A 155 -1.11 1.01 -16.02
CA PRO A 155 -0.11 0.49 -16.94
C PRO A 155 -0.72 -0.62 -17.81
N PRO A 156 -0.01 -1.03 -18.89
CA PRO A 156 -0.40 -2.20 -19.67
C PRO A 156 -0.62 -3.44 -18.79
N ILE A 157 -1.51 -4.32 -19.23
CA ILE A 157 -1.84 -5.56 -18.52
C ILE A 157 -0.56 -6.36 -18.26
N SER A 158 -0.40 -6.83 -17.02
CA SER A 158 0.75 -7.63 -16.62
C SER A 158 0.86 -8.91 -17.47
N PRO A 159 2.07 -9.27 -17.97
CA PRO A 159 2.30 -10.53 -18.67
C PRO A 159 1.88 -11.78 -17.87
N GLN A 160 1.93 -11.71 -16.52
CA GLN A 160 1.47 -12.79 -15.65
C GLN A 160 -0.01 -13.07 -15.84
N ILE A 161 -0.85 -12.03 -15.83
CA ILE A 161 -2.31 -12.16 -15.99
C ILE A 161 -2.63 -12.81 -17.34
N LEU A 162 -1.93 -12.41 -18.40
CA LEU A 162 -2.12 -13.00 -19.73
C LEU A 162 -1.69 -14.46 -19.78
N THR A 163 -0.61 -14.81 -19.08
CA THR A 163 -0.09 -16.18 -18.98
C THR A 163 -1.05 -17.09 -18.22
N ASP A 164 -1.56 -16.61 -17.08
CA ASP A 164 -2.50 -17.36 -16.23
C ASP A 164 -3.85 -17.57 -16.93
N LEU A 165 -4.30 -16.60 -17.73
CA LEU A 165 -5.55 -16.70 -18.47
C LEU A 165 -5.43 -17.50 -19.77
N LYS A 166 -4.22 -17.69 -20.31
CA LYS A 166 -3.98 -18.38 -21.59
C LYS A 166 -4.57 -19.79 -21.68
N PRO A 167 -4.51 -20.65 -20.64
CA PRO A 167 -5.09 -21.99 -20.67
C PRO A 167 -6.63 -21.98 -20.77
N PHE A 168 -7.27 -20.85 -20.49
CA PHE A 168 -8.72 -20.70 -20.44
C PHE A 168 -9.20 -19.95 -21.68
N PRO A 169 -9.51 -20.63 -22.80
CA PRO A 169 -10.00 -19.96 -24.00
C PRO A 169 -11.30 -19.22 -23.70
N ILE A 170 -11.49 -18.08 -24.39
CA ILE A 170 -12.63 -17.16 -24.21
C ILE A 170 -13.92 -17.95 -23.99
N ILE A 171 -14.41 -17.77 -22.77
CA ILE A 171 -15.51 -18.46 -22.14
C ILE A 171 -16.73 -18.53 -23.09
N ARG A 172 -16.88 -19.65 -23.82
CA ARG A 172 -18.06 -19.90 -24.66
C ARG A 172 -19.28 -20.20 -23.77
N PRO A 173 -20.52 -19.86 -24.19
CA PRO A 173 -21.74 -20.16 -23.44
C PRO A 173 -21.89 -21.65 -23.05
N GLU A 174 -21.35 -22.55 -23.88
CA GLU A 174 -21.38 -24.00 -23.72
C GLU A 174 -20.38 -24.49 -22.65
N TYR A 175 -19.18 -23.90 -22.64
CA TYR A 175 -18.17 -24.07 -21.60
C TYR A 175 -18.71 -23.58 -20.26
N ASN A 176 -19.33 -22.40 -20.27
CA ASN A 176 -20.07 -21.84 -19.15
C ASN A 176 -21.17 -22.76 -18.65
N ARG A 177 -21.87 -23.52 -19.50
CA ARG A 177 -22.89 -24.44 -19.01
C ARG A 177 -22.27 -25.62 -18.27
N LYS A 178 -21.20 -26.24 -18.79
CA LYS A 178 -20.52 -27.37 -18.11
C LYS A 178 -19.80 -26.92 -16.83
N VAL A 179 -19.09 -25.80 -16.90
CA VAL A 179 -18.44 -25.17 -15.75
C VAL A 179 -19.48 -24.71 -14.74
N ARG A 180 -20.56 -24.03 -15.14
CA ARG A 180 -21.65 -23.69 -14.20
C ARG A 180 -22.32 -24.91 -13.60
N VAL A 181 -22.52 -26.01 -14.34
CA VAL A 181 -23.05 -27.26 -13.76
C VAL A 181 -22.08 -27.81 -12.70
N ALA A 182 -20.77 -27.85 -13.02
CA ALA A 182 -19.71 -28.23 -12.10
C ALA A 182 -19.62 -27.33 -10.86
N ILE A 183 -19.93 -26.04 -11.00
CA ILE A 183 -19.88 -25.04 -9.94
C ILE A 183 -21.18 -24.98 -9.13
N CYS A 184 -22.34 -25.20 -9.76
CA CYS A 184 -23.67 -25.04 -9.14
C CYS A 184 -24.06 -26.21 -8.23
N THR A 185 -23.40 -27.36 -8.35
CA THR A 185 -23.55 -28.41 -7.35
C THR A 185 -22.38 -28.31 -6.39
N ASP A 186 -22.66 -27.91 -5.14
CA ASP A 186 -21.66 -27.86 -4.08
C ASP A 186 -20.90 -29.20 -3.98
N GLN A 187 -21.56 -30.31 -4.33
CA GLN A 187 -20.96 -31.63 -4.47
C GLN A 187 -19.87 -31.73 -5.55
N GLN A 188 -19.99 -31.14 -6.73
CA GLN A 188 -18.98 -31.30 -7.79
C GLN A 188 -17.74 -30.45 -7.54
N VAL A 189 -17.88 -29.21 -7.04
CA VAL A 189 -16.73 -28.42 -6.58
C VAL A 189 -16.03 -29.15 -5.43
N MET A 190 -16.79 -29.57 -4.43
CA MET A 190 -16.22 -30.29 -3.29
C MET A 190 -15.57 -31.60 -3.72
N GLN A 191 -16.18 -32.39 -4.63
CA GLN A 191 -15.61 -33.63 -5.18
C GLN A 191 -14.35 -33.39 -6.02
N THR A 192 -14.32 -32.31 -6.80
CA THR A 192 -13.17 -31.95 -7.65
C THR A 192 -11.94 -31.64 -6.80
N PHE A 193 -12.12 -30.95 -5.68
CA PHE A 193 -11.04 -30.50 -4.79
C PHE A 193 -10.93 -31.32 -3.49
N TYR A 194 -11.65 -32.45 -3.39
CA TYR A 194 -11.95 -33.18 -2.12
C TYR A 194 -10.77 -33.86 -1.43
N ASP A 195 -9.62 -34.03 -2.09
CA ASP A 195 -8.55 -34.89 -1.59
C ASP A 195 -7.91 -34.45 -0.28
N LEU A 196 -8.34 -33.30 0.25
CA LEU A 196 -7.91 -32.79 1.54
C LEU A 196 -9.16 -32.27 2.28
N PRO A 197 -9.69 -33.04 3.26
CA PRO A 197 -10.66 -32.49 4.21
C PRO A 197 -10.07 -31.20 4.81
N TYR A 198 -10.89 -30.15 4.95
CA TYR A 198 -10.51 -28.84 5.50
C TYR A 198 -9.63 -27.91 4.64
N SER A 199 -9.23 -28.30 3.42
CA SER A 199 -8.44 -27.42 2.53
C SER A 199 -9.29 -26.57 1.59
N VAL A 200 -10.53 -26.99 1.32
CA VAL A 200 -11.40 -26.32 0.36
C VAL A 200 -12.09 -25.17 1.05
N SER A 201 -11.64 -23.95 0.73
CA SER A 201 -12.26 -22.70 1.14
C SER A 201 -12.50 -21.86 -0.10
N VAL A 202 -13.61 -22.08 -0.78
CA VAL A 202 -13.84 -21.53 -2.13
C VAL A 202 -15.11 -20.71 -2.15
N CYS A 203 -15.10 -19.58 -2.87
CA CYS A 203 -16.30 -18.79 -3.09
C CYS A 203 -16.50 -18.49 -4.57
N ASN A 204 -17.72 -18.70 -5.03
CA ASN A 204 -18.20 -18.21 -6.30
C ASN A 204 -18.69 -16.76 -6.13
N TYR A 205 -18.19 -15.86 -6.97
CA TYR A 205 -18.60 -14.47 -7.04
C TYR A 205 -19.23 -14.20 -8.40
N ILE A 206 -20.37 -13.51 -8.37
CA ILE A 206 -21.04 -13.00 -9.56
C ILE A 206 -21.16 -11.50 -9.41
N ILE A 207 -20.64 -10.77 -10.39
CA ILE A 207 -20.96 -9.37 -10.60
C ILE A 207 -22.04 -9.33 -11.67
N LYS A 208 -23.20 -8.78 -11.34
CA LYS A 208 -24.30 -8.61 -12.29
C LYS A 208 -24.95 -7.26 -12.10
N GLN A 209 -25.01 -6.48 -13.17
CA GLN A 209 -25.52 -5.11 -13.15
C GLN A 209 -24.84 -4.27 -12.06
N ASN A 210 -23.52 -4.40 -11.94
CA ASN A 210 -22.69 -3.74 -10.93
C ASN A 210 -23.06 -4.07 -9.47
N ARG A 211 -23.70 -5.21 -9.22
CA ARG A 211 -24.00 -5.75 -7.88
C ARG A 211 -23.24 -7.04 -7.66
N ILE A 212 -22.77 -7.23 -6.43
CA ILE A 212 -21.97 -8.39 -6.03
C ILE A 212 -22.89 -9.42 -5.40
N TYR A 213 -22.80 -10.65 -5.89
CA TYR A 213 -23.42 -11.84 -5.31
C TYR A 213 -22.30 -12.83 -4.99
N ARG A 214 -22.44 -13.54 -3.88
CA ARG A 214 -21.42 -14.50 -3.42
C ARG A 214 -22.08 -15.74 -2.84
N LYS A 215 -21.57 -16.91 -3.20
CA LYS A 215 -21.85 -18.18 -2.53
C LYS A 215 -20.54 -18.87 -2.19
N CYS A 216 -20.37 -19.28 -0.93
CA CYS A 216 -19.15 -19.93 -0.46
C CYS A 216 -19.39 -21.41 -0.14
N MET A 217 -18.34 -22.20 -0.31
CA MET A 217 -18.29 -23.64 -0.14
C MET A 217 -17.05 -23.97 0.71
N GLY A 218 -17.21 -24.82 1.72
CA GLY A 218 -16.14 -25.18 2.66
C GLY A 218 -16.28 -24.58 4.05
N GLU A 219 -15.31 -24.88 4.92
CA GLU A 219 -15.36 -24.53 6.35
C GLU A 219 -14.72 -23.16 6.66
N TYR A 220 -13.54 -22.87 6.10
CA TYR A 220 -12.76 -21.67 6.46
C TYR A 220 -12.89 -20.55 5.43
N VAL A 221 -14.06 -19.90 5.39
CA VAL A 221 -14.40 -18.86 4.40
C VAL A 221 -14.24 -17.42 4.92
N GLY A 222 -13.61 -17.22 6.08
CA GLY A 222 -13.47 -15.89 6.70
C GLY A 222 -12.67 -14.88 5.85
N PHE A 223 -11.74 -15.37 5.03
CA PHE A 223 -10.91 -14.54 4.14
C PHE A 223 -11.70 -13.91 2.99
N THR A 224 -12.98 -14.26 2.83
CA THR A 224 -13.91 -13.54 1.94
C THR A 224 -13.90 -12.03 2.18
N MET A 225 -13.68 -11.58 3.42
CA MET A 225 -13.67 -10.16 3.76
C MET A 225 -12.70 -9.33 2.91
N PHE A 226 -11.58 -9.91 2.46
CA PHE A 226 -10.60 -9.22 1.62
C PHE A 226 -11.07 -9.10 0.17
N VAL A 227 -11.65 -10.17 -0.37
CA VAL A 227 -12.24 -10.16 -1.72
C VAL A 227 -13.44 -9.22 -1.76
N ASP A 228 -14.32 -9.27 -0.76
CA ASP A 228 -15.44 -8.34 -0.60
C ASP A 228 -14.97 -6.89 -0.57
N ALA A 229 -13.89 -6.59 0.16
CA ALA A 229 -13.34 -5.24 0.24
C ALA A 229 -12.84 -4.75 -1.13
N ILE A 230 -12.13 -5.59 -1.89
CA ILE A 230 -11.71 -5.28 -3.26
C ILE A 230 -12.93 -5.00 -4.13
N LEU A 231 -13.88 -5.93 -4.18
CA LEU A 231 -15.04 -5.83 -5.08
C LEU A 231 -15.93 -4.64 -4.72
N THR A 232 -16.19 -4.42 -3.42
CA THR A 232 -16.97 -3.28 -2.93
C THR A 232 -16.31 -1.94 -3.30
N SER A 233 -14.99 -1.86 -3.13
CA SER A 233 -14.20 -0.70 -3.55
C SER A 233 -14.33 -0.45 -5.05
N LEU A 234 -14.29 -1.50 -5.87
CA LEU A 234 -14.37 -1.39 -7.33
C LEU A 234 -15.77 -1.01 -7.81
N VAL A 235 -16.84 -1.68 -7.38
CA VAL A 235 -18.21 -1.41 -7.88
C VAL A 235 -18.69 0.01 -7.58
N ARG A 236 -18.18 0.63 -6.50
CA ARG A 236 -18.45 2.03 -6.15
C ARG A 236 -17.79 3.04 -7.09
N LYS A 237 -16.67 2.65 -7.73
CA LYS A 237 -15.84 3.54 -8.55
C LYS A 237 -15.97 3.25 -10.05
N VAL A 238 -16.33 2.03 -10.40
CA VAL A 238 -16.32 1.51 -11.77
C VAL A 238 -17.57 0.68 -12.00
N LYS A 239 -18.23 0.91 -13.14
CA LYS A 239 -19.25 0.00 -13.67
C LYS A 239 -18.53 -1.25 -14.16
N LEU A 240 -18.49 -2.29 -13.35
CA LEU A 240 -17.87 -3.57 -13.71
C LEU A 240 -18.77 -4.33 -14.69
N PRO A 241 -18.18 -5.10 -15.62
CA PRO A 241 -18.95 -5.96 -16.52
C PRO A 241 -19.61 -7.11 -15.74
N ASP A 242 -20.65 -7.69 -16.34
CA ASP A 242 -21.24 -8.91 -15.81
C ASP A 242 -20.24 -10.06 -15.95
N VAL A 243 -19.84 -10.66 -14.82
CA VAL A 243 -18.83 -11.72 -14.77
C VAL A 243 -19.12 -12.68 -13.62
N ASP A 244 -18.73 -13.94 -13.81
CA ASP A 244 -18.81 -15.03 -12.85
C ASP A 244 -17.42 -15.66 -12.71
N PHE A 245 -16.93 -15.79 -11.48
CA PHE A 245 -15.59 -16.32 -11.21
C PHE A 245 -15.51 -16.97 -9.83
N ILE A 246 -14.49 -17.79 -9.65
CA ILE A 246 -14.22 -18.52 -8.41
C ILE A 246 -12.95 -17.99 -7.77
N VAL A 247 -12.99 -17.81 -6.47
CA VAL A 247 -11.83 -17.45 -5.65
C VAL A 247 -11.60 -18.53 -4.62
N ASN A 248 -10.38 -19.06 -4.60
CA ASN A 248 -9.84 -19.84 -3.50
C ASN A 248 -9.35 -18.89 -2.40
N LEU A 249 -9.80 -19.17 -1.18
CA LEU A 249 -9.48 -18.42 0.01
C LEU A 249 -8.41 -19.10 0.87
N GLY A 250 -8.05 -20.34 0.55
CA GLY A 250 -7.02 -21.09 1.26
C GLY A 250 -5.60 -20.70 0.84
N ASP A 251 -4.63 -21.12 1.67
CA ASP A 251 -3.21 -20.78 1.49
C ASP A 251 -2.54 -21.49 0.31
N TYR A 252 -3.09 -22.62 -0.14
CA TYR A 252 -2.52 -23.45 -1.21
C TYR A 252 -3.34 -23.34 -2.49
N PRO A 253 -2.69 -23.33 -3.68
CA PRO A 253 -3.39 -23.33 -4.96
C PRO A 253 -4.13 -24.66 -5.19
N LEU A 254 -5.22 -24.62 -5.95
CA LEU A 254 -6.16 -25.75 -6.10
C LEU A 254 -6.18 -26.37 -7.49
N ALA A 255 -5.94 -25.59 -8.55
CA ALA A 255 -6.09 -26.02 -9.94
C ALA A 255 -4.81 -26.71 -10.43
N LYS A 256 -4.54 -27.93 -9.94
CA LYS A 256 -3.38 -28.74 -10.38
C LYS A 256 -3.40 -28.98 -11.89
N GLN A 257 -2.20 -29.09 -12.47
CA GLN A 257 -1.97 -29.49 -13.87
C GLN A 257 -2.18 -31.00 -14.05
N ASP A 258 -3.40 -31.47 -13.80
CA ASP A 258 -3.82 -32.85 -14.03
C ASP A 258 -5.09 -32.86 -14.90
N GLU A 259 -4.90 -32.98 -16.20
CA GLU A 259 -5.99 -32.93 -17.19
C GLU A 259 -6.92 -34.15 -17.09
N GLN A 260 -6.50 -35.27 -16.51
CA GLN A 260 -7.36 -36.44 -16.33
C GLN A 260 -8.35 -36.21 -15.19
N ARG A 261 -7.92 -35.48 -14.16
CA ARG A 261 -8.71 -35.19 -12.97
C ARG A 261 -9.50 -33.90 -13.04
N TYR A 262 -8.99 -32.88 -13.73
CA TYR A 262 -9.55 -31.53 -13.79
C TYR A 262 -9.97 -31.14 -15.21
N SER A 263 -10.87 -31.93 -15.82
CA SER A 263 -11.44 -31.66 -17.15
C SER A 263 -12.96 -31.43 -17.07
N PRO A 264 -13.49 -30.24 -17.48
CA PRO A 264 -12.75 -29.09 -17.99
C PRO A 264 -12.00 -28.33 -16.88
N GLN A 265 -10.91 -27.65 -17.25
CA GLN A 265 -10.12 -26.88 -16.30
C GLN A 265 -10.81 -25.57 -15.89
N ILE A 266 -11.14 -25.42 -14.62
CA ILE A 266 -11.87 -24.23 -14.15
C ILE A 266 -10.85 -23.15 -13.74
N PRO A 267 -10.99 -21.89 -14.22
CA PRO A 267 -10.15 -20.81 -13.75
C PRO A 267 -10.50 -20.49 -12.29
N ILE A 268 -9.53 -20.64 -11.40
CA ILE A 268 -9.65 -20.34 -9.97
C ILE A 268 -8.68 -19.22 -9.66
N LEU A 269 -9.19 -18.12 -9.10
CA LEU A 269 -8.34 -17.05 -8.60
C LEU A 269 -7.80 -17.45 -7.22
N SER A 270 -6.49 -17.40 -7.04
CA SER A 270 -5.82 -17.79 -5.79
C SER A 270 -4.80 -16.75 -5.35
N TRP A 271 -4.55 -16.67 -4.04
CA TRP A 271 -3.53 -15.79 -3.47
C TRP A 271 -2.11 -16.13 -3.94
N CYS A 272 -1.89 -17.38 -4.33
CA CYS A 272 -0.63 -17.90 -4.78
C CYS A 272 -0.84 -18.92 -5.90
N GLY A 273 0.24 -19.26 -6.59
CA GLY A 273 0.31 -20.29 -7.61
C GLY A 273 1.68 -20.95 -7.59
N SER A 274 1.85 -21.94 -8.45
CA SER A 274 3.07 -22.74 -8.58
C SER A 274 3.23 -23.25 -10.01
N GLU A 275 4.40 -23.77 -10.36
CA GLU A 275 4.66 -24.31 -11.71
C GLU A 275 3.78 -25.50 -12.07
N ASP A 276 3.27 -26.23 -11.07
CA ASP A 276 2.39 -27.40 -11.20
C ASP A 276 0.89 -27.07 -11.08
N THR A 277 0.54 -25.78 -10.97
CA THR A 277 -0.86 -25.32 -10.91
C THR A 277 -1.20 -24.35 -12.03
N ARG A 278 -2.50 -24.09 -12.19
CA ARG A 278 -3.10 -23.26 -13.24
C ARG A 278 -4.03 -22.20 -12.65
N ASP A 279 -3.94 -21.98 -11.35
CA ASP A 279 -4.63 -20.91 -10.65
C ASP A 279 -4.22 -19.56 -11.25
N VAL A 280 -5.17 -18.64 -11.33
CA VAL A 280 -4.94 -17.26 -11.76
C VAL A 280 -4.53 -16.48 -10.52
N VAL A 281 -3.28 -16.02 -10.48
CA VAL A 281 -2.76 -15.36 -9.27
C VAL A 281 -3.37 -13.97 -9.14
N MET A 282 -3.91 -13.68 -7.96
CA MET A 282 -4.49 -12.37 -7.62
C MET A 282 -3.71 -11.68 -6.49
N PRO A 283 -3.83 -10.34 -6.33
CA PRO A 283 -3.22 -9.63 -5.21
C PRO A 283 -3.59 -10.26 -3.87
N THR A 284 -2.58 -10.48 -3.01
CA THR A 284 -2.78 -11.13 -1.71
C THR A 284 -3.59 -10.25 -0.75
N TYR A 285 -4.17 -10.87 0.28
CA TYR A 285 -4.95 -10.15 1.29
C TYR A 285 -4.10 -9.10 2.06
N GLU A 286 -2.79 -9.27 2.18
CA GLU A 286 -1.91 -8.23 2.75
C GLU A 286 -1.89 -6.95 1.91
N LEU A 287 -1.97 -7.06 0.58
CA LEU A 287 -2.08 -5.90 -0.29
C LEU A 287 -3.43 -5.20 -0.12
N VAL A 288 -4.50 -5.93 0.18
CA VAL A 288 -5.82 -5.35 0.49
C VAL A 288 -5.77 -4.55 1.79
N GLU A 289 -5.12 -5.10 2.83
CA GLU A 289 -4.87 -4.38 4.07
C GLU A 289 -4.06 -3.10 3.83
N ALA A 290 -2.95 -3.21 3.08
CA ALA A 290 -2.06 -2.11 2.78
C ALA A 290 -2.62 -1.10 1.77
N SER A 291 -3.78 -1.34 1.14
CA SER A 291 -4.38 -0.45 0.14
C SER A 291 -5.81 -0.02 0.49
N VAL A 292 -6.77 -0.94 0.44
CA VAL A 292 -8.20 -0.66 0.68
C VAL A 292 -8.45 -0.32 2.15
N HIS A 293 -7.78 -1.03 3.05
CA HIS A 293 -7.88 -0.80 4.51
C HIS A 293 -6.76 0.07 5.07
N MET A 294 -5.94 0.67 4.20
CA MET A 294 -4.92 1.62 4.62
C MET A 294 -5.54 2.72 5.47
N MET A 295 -4.87 3.02 6.60
CA MET A 295 -5.29 4.00 7.60
C MET A 295 -6.67 3.71 8.24
N ARG A 296 -7.15 2.45 8.24
CA ARG A 296 -8.32 2.05 9.03
C ARG A 296 -7.90 1.71 10.46
N ARG A 297 -7.71 0.41 10.75
CA ARG A 297 -7.36 -0.08 12.11
C ARG A 297 -5.86 -0.13 12.34
N VAL A 298 -5.10 -0.44 11.29
CA VAL A 298 -3.65 -0.59 11.35
C VAL A 298 -3.04 0.26 10.22
N ALA A 299 -1.94 0.93 10.52
CA ALA A 299 -1.18 1.75 9.57
C ALA A 299 0.11 1.05 9.14
N LEU A 300 0.00 -0.26 8.85
CA LEU A 300 1.13 -1.11 8.48
C LEU A 300 1.07 -1.37 6.98
N ASP A 301 1.77 -0.52 6.24
CA ASP A 301 1.84 -0.50 4.78
C ASP A 301 3.27 -0.10 4.35
N ILE A 302 3.56 -0.21 3.06
CA ILE A 302 4.92 0.01 2.54
C ILE A 302 5.46 1.41 2.86
N PHE A 303 4.59 2.42 2.96
CA PHE A 303 5.02 3.79 3.27
C PHE A 303 5.38 3.94 4.74
N SER A 304 4.62 3.30 5.64
CA SER A 304 4.90 3.31 7.08
C SER A 304 6.27 2.72 7.45
N VAL A 305 6.78 1.78 6.63
CA VAL A 305 8.10 1.17 6.83
C VAL A 305 9.22 2.14 6.47
N GLN A 306 9.02 3.01 5.46
CA GLN A 306 10.02 4.00 5.02
C GLN A 306 10.27 5.08 6.08
N ASP A 307 9.23 5.49 6.80
CA ASP A 307 9.36 6.49 7.86
C ASP A 307 10.24 5.98 9.03
N ARG A 308 10.25 4.66 9.24
CA ARG A 308 10.95 4.01 10.36
C ARG A 308 12.40 3.63 10.06
N THR A 309 12.88 3.83 8.83
CA THR A 309 14.30 3.61 8.50
C THR A 309 15.16 4.75 9.04
N SER A 310 15.42 4.73 10.35
CA SER A 310 16.28 5.68 11.05
C SER A 310 17.78 5.32 10.98
N HIS A 311 18.11 4.15 10.44
CA HIS A 311 19.48 3.62 10.45
C HIS A 311 20.05 3.54 9.03
N PRO A 312 21.15 4.28 8.74
CA PRO A 312 21.91 4.13 7.51
C PRO A 312 22.32 2.69 7.22
N PHE A 313 22.63 2.37 5.98
CA PHE A 313 23.05 1.01 5.61
C PHE A 313 24.33 0.61 6.34
N GLU A 314 25.25 1.57 6.48
CA GLU A 314 26.57 1.43 7.09
C GLU A 314 26.52 1.14 8.59
N SER A 315 25.42 1.49 9.27
CA SER A 315 25.24 1.23 10.70
C SER A 315 24.53 -0.10 10.98
N ARG A 316 24.14 -0.85 9.94
CA ARG A 316 23.48 -2.15 10.09
C ARG A 316 24.50 -3.21 10.52
N LEU A 317 24.07 -4.13 11.38
CA LEU A 317 24.88 -5.28 11.76
C LEU A 317 25.13 -6.17 10.53
N PRO A 318 26.38 -6.60 10.25
CA PRO A 318 26.72 -7.47 9.12
C PRO A 318 26.34 -8.93 9.43
N SER A 319 25.09 -9.15 9.81
CA SER A 319 24.54 -10.46 10.18
C SER A 319 23.20 -10.65 9.49
N ALA A 320 22.98 -11.83 8.92
CA ALA A 320 21.68 -12.19 8.39
C ALA A 320 20.65 -12.26 9.52
N PHE A 321 19.39 -11.94 9.24
CA PHE A 321 18.34 -11.91 10.25
C PHE A 321 17.06 -12.56 9.75
N TRP A 322 16.41 -13.36 10.61
CA TRP A 322 15.10 -13.92 10.32
C TRP A 322 14.28 -14.13 11.60
N ARG A 323 12.99 -13.79 11.55
CA ARG A 323 12.01 -14.11 12.58
C ARG A 323 10.73 -14.54 11.89
N GLY A 324 10.19 -15.69 12.27
CA GLY A 324 8.96 -16.18 11.67
C GLY A 324 8.37 -17.36 12.42
N ARG A 325 7.28 -17.90 11.88
CA ARG A 325 6.63 -19.09 12.42
C ARG A 325 7.16 -20.35 11.76
N ASP A 326 6.92 -21.46 12.42
CA ASP A 326 7.32 -22.82 12.05
C ASP A 326 6.45 -23.43 10.93
N SER A 327 6.11 -22.69 9.87
CA SER A 327 5.18 -23.20 8.85
C SER A 327 5.78 -24.22 7.88
N ARG A 328 7.10 -24.45 7.96
CA ARG A 328 7.88 -25.31 7.06
C ARG A 328 9.14 -25.80 7.77
N GLU A 329 9.56 -27.02 7.49
CA GLU A 329 10.73 -27.64 8.13
C GLU A 329 12.04 -26.90 7.77
N GLU A 330 12.14 -26.35 6.57
CA GLU A 330 13.30 -25.59 6.10
C GLU A 330 13.58 -24.37 7.01
N ARG A 331 12.56 -23.81 7.65
CA ARG A 331 12.72 -22.71 8.62
C ARG A 331 13.36 -23.19 9.92
N LEU A 332 13.07 -24.43 10.35
CA LEU A 332 13.74 -25.04 11.51
C LEU A 332 15.22 -25.29 11.21
N GLN A 333 15.54 -25.70 9.97
CA GLN A 333 16.93 -25.85 9.53
C GLN A 333 17.68 -24.51 9.55
N LEU A 334 17.03 -23.41 9.17
CA LEU A 334 17.61 -22.06 9.28
C LEU A 334 17.90 -21.66 10.74
N VAL A 335 17.01 -21.99 11.68
CA VAL A 335 17.25 -21.76 13.11
C VAL A 335 18.39 -22.63 13.63
N LYS A 336 18.47 -23.90 13.19
CA LYS A 336 19.62 -24.77 13.50
C LYS A 336 20.94 -24.14 13.04
N LEU A 337 20.96 -23.59 11.83
CA LEU A 337 22.13 -22.93 11.29
C LEU A 337 22.52 -21.70 12.12
N SER A 338 21.55 -20.90 12.56
CA SER A 338 21.78 -19.76 13.44
C SER A 338 22.36 -20.15 14.81
N GLN A 339 21.94 -21.29 15.37
CA GLN A 339 22.50 -21.82 16.63
C GLN A 339 23.97 -22.24 16.46
N ASN A 340 24.31 -22.80 15.31
CA ASN A 340 25.68 -23.22 14.99
C ASN A 340 26.59 -22.04 14.64
N GLU A 341 26.07 -21.05 13.90
CA GLU A 341 26.83 -19.90 13.38
C GLU A 341 26.20 -18.55 13.80
N PRO A 342 26.10 -18.26 15.11
CA PRO A 342 25.37 -17.09 15.62
C PRO A 342 26.01 -15.75 15.25
N HIS A 343 27.27 -15.76 14.82
CA HIS A 343 27.97 -14.57 14.35
C HIS A 343 27.59 -14.18 12.90
N LEU A 344 27.10 -15.14 12.09
CA LEU A 344 26.69 -14.91 10.71
C LEU A 344 25.19 -14.69 10.56
N LEU A 345 24.38 -15.38 11.37
CA LEU A 345 22.93 -15.42 11.23
C LEU A 345 22.25 -15.37 12.59
N ASN A 346 21.26 -14.50 12.70
CA ASN A 346 20.35 -14.40 13.82
C ASN A 346 18.93 -14.81 13.38
N ALA A 347 18.57 -16.08 13.55
CA ALA A 347 17.28 -16.64 13.17
C ALA A 347 16.58 -17.33 14.36
N SER A 348 15.29 -17.07 14.57
CA SER A 348 14.50 -17.78 15.59
C SER A 348 13.03 -17.93 15.24
N ILE A 349 12.38 -18.93 15.86
CA ILE A 349 10.93 -19.13 15.77
C ILE A 349 10.22 -18.22 16.78
N THR A 350 9.28 -17.44 16.27
CA THR A 350 8.44 -16.54 17.09
C THR A 350 7.35 -17.33 17.82
N ASN A 351 6.72 -18.30 17.15
CA ASN A 351 5.68 -19.13 17.73
C ASN A 351 5.58 -20.48 17.00
N PHE A 352 5.42 -21.56 17.77
CA PHE A 352 5.25 -22.91 17.26
C PHE A 352 3.76 -23.26 17.13
N PHE A 353 3.40 -23.80 15.98
CA PHE A 353 2.05 -24.25 15.67
C PHE A 353 2.03 -25.60 14.97
N PHE A 354 2.95 -25.85 14.03
CA PHE A 354 3.01 -27.06 13.22
C PHE A 354 4.00 -28.10 13.76
N PHE A 355 5.12 -27.66 14.36
CA PHE A 355 6.18 -28.52 14.90
C PHE A 355 6.32 -28.33 16.41
N ARG A 356 5.19 -28.39 17.13
CA ARG A 356 5.13 -28.11 18.58
C ARG A 356 6.01 -29.06 19.39
N ASP A 357 6.14 -30.30 18.93
CA ASP A 357 7.00 -31.35 19.46
C ASP A 357 8.50 -30.99 19.40
N GLN A 358 8.90 -30.14 18.43
CA GLN A 358 10.30 -29.72 18.25
C GLN A 358 10.67 -28.43 18.99
N MET A 359 9.73 -27.83 19.74
CA MET A 359 9.94 -26.56 20.45
C MET A 359 11.12 -26.61 21.45
N SER A 360 11.30 -27.73 22.15
CA SER A 360 12.41 -27.90 23.11
C SER A 360 13.79 -27.85 22.45
N LYS A 361 13.87 -28.26 21.18
CA LYS A 361 15.12 -28.33 20.40
C LYS A 361 15.50 -26.97 19.78
N PHE A 362 14.51 -26.18 19.38
CA PHE A 362 14.74 -24.93 18.62
C PHE A 362 14.56 -23.66 19.45
N GLY A 363 14.37 -23.80 20.76
CA GLY A 363 14.15 -22.68 21.67
C GLY A 363 12.69 -22.21 21.68
N GLY A 364 12.26 -21.63 22.80
CA GLY A 364 10.90 -21.15 22.99
C GLY A 364 10.55 -19.90 22.19
N LYS A 365 9.31 -19.43 22.34
CA LYS A 365 8.77 -18.24 21.65
C LYS A 365 9.66 -17.02 21.88
N THR A 366 10.19 -16.46 20.80
CA THR A 366 10.88 -15.16 20.85
C THR A 366 9.87 -14.05 20.55
N PRO A 367 9.89 -12.89 21.25
CA PRO A 367 9.06 -11.73 20.89
C PRO A 367 9.26 -11.29 19.43
N HIS A 368 8.22 -10.66 18.87
CA HIS A 368 8.21 -10.11 17.51
C HIS A 368 9.18 -8.94 17.34
#